data_AF-A0A6L7WXD3-F1
#
_entry.id   AF-A0A6L7WXD3-F1
#
_cell.length_a   1.000
_cell.length_b   1.000
_cell.length_c   1.000
_cell.angle_alpha   90.00
_cell.angle_beta   90.00
_cell.angle_gamma   90.00
#
_symmetry.space_group_name_H-M   'P 1'
#
loop_
_entity.id
_entity.type
_entity.pdbx_description
1 polymer ?
#
loop_
_entity_poly.entity_id
_entity_poly.type
_entity_poly.pdbx_seq_one_letter_code
_entity_poly.pdbx_strand_id
1 'polypeptide(L)' 'MEEALSGTVALGLPWVALLAFLRITSHPGIFERPLHADDAAAFVDGWLDQPFVEPVGPRGTPWADPA' A
#
# COMPACT_ATOMS: atom_id res chain seq x y z
N MET A 1 -7.73 -17.33 12.49
CA MET A 1 -7.47 -16.34 11.42
C MET A 1 -6.36 -15.35 11.82
N GLU A 2 -5.58 -15.64 12.88
CA GLU A 2 -4.61 -14.71 13.48
C GLU A 2 -3.17 -15.26 13.53
N GLU A 3 -2.89 -16.36 12.83
CA GLU A 3 -1.55 -17.00 12.81
C GLU A 3 -0.72 -16.68 11.56
N ALA A 4 -1.17 -15.75 10.71
CA ALA A 4 -0.47 -15.36 9.49
C ALA A 4 0.34 -14.06 9.62
N LEU A 5 0.64 -13.62 10.85
CA LEU A 5 1.36 -12.37 11.13
C LEU A 5 2.77 -12.59 11.70
N SER A 6 3.24 -13.84 11.79
CA SER A 6 4.44 -14.22 12.54
C SER A 6 5.69 -14.56 11.68
N GLY A 7 5.75 -14.25 10.40
CA GLY A 7 6.98 -14.58 9.67
C GLY A 7 7.09 -13.93 8.31
N THR A 8 7.93 -12.90 8.22
CA THR A 8 8.78 -12.60 7.04
C THR A 8 8.10 -12.65 5.66
N VAL A 9 6.82 -12.32 5.57
CA VAL A 9 6.13 -12.15 4.29
C VAL A 9 6.10 -10.66 4.02
N ALA A 10 6.85 -10.22 3.02
CA ALA A 10 6.71 -8.87 2.50
C ALA A 10 5.25 -8.71 2.02
N LEU A 11 4.47 -7.88 2.71
CA LEU A 11 3.13 -7.55 2.28
C LEU A 11 3.27 -6.55 1.13
N GLY A 12 3.25 -7.07 -0.09
CA GLY A 12 3.25 -6.25 -1.29
C GLY A 12 2.00 -5.39 -1.33
N LEU A 13 2.10 -4.10 -0.98
CA LEU A 13 1.01 -3.16 -1.17
C LEU A 13 0.89 -2.85 -2.66
N PRO A 14 -0.20 -3.23 -3.34
CA PRO A 14 -0.35 -2.94 -4.76
C PRO A 14 -0.40 -1.43 -4.98
N TRP A 15 0.38 -0.92 -5.94
CA TRP A 15 0.39 0.51 -6.27
C TRP A 15 -1.02 1.07 -6.55
N VAL A 16 -1.88 0.25 -7.16
CA VAL A 16 -3.29 0.59 -7.43
C VAL A 16 -4.07 0.84 -6.14
N ALA A 17 -3.82 0.08 -5.07
CA ALA A 17 -4.48 0.26 -3.79
C ALA A 17 -4.04 1.58 -3.12
N LEU A 18 -2.75 1.92 -3.19
CA LEU A 18 -2.21 3.19 -2.68
C LEU A 18 -2.82 4.38 -3.42
N LEU A 19 -2.86 4.32 -4.75
CA LEU A 19 -3.47 5.37 -5.58
C LEU A 19 -4.99 5.50 -5.33
N ALA A 20 -5.69 4.38 -5.15
CA ALA A 20 -7.12 4.39 -4.82
C ALA A 20 -7.37 5.05 -3.45
N PHE A 21 -6.56 4.72 -2.44
CA PHE A 21 -6.63 5.36 -1.13
C PHE A 21 -6.47 6.88 -1.22
N LEU A 22 -5.40 7.36 -1.87
CA LEU A 22 -5.16 8.79 -2.07
C LEU A 22 -6.33 9.45 -2.78
N ARG A 23 -6.79 8.85 -3.90
CA ARG A 23 -7.84 9.43 -4.73
C ARG A 23 -9.18 9.51 -4.01
N ILE A 24 -9.54 8.49 -3.22
CA ILE A 24 -10.80 8.44 -2.49
C ILE A 24 -10.75 9.42 -1.31
N THR A 25 -9.70 9.38 -0.50
CA THR A 25 -9.59 10.17 0.73
C THR A 25 -9.44 11.66 0.48
N SER A 26 -8.87 12.07 -0.65
CA SER A 26 -8.71 13.47 -1.02
C SER A 26 -9.80 14.01 -1.97
N HIS A 27 -10.83 13.21 -2.32
CA HIS A 27 -11.88 13.65 -3.25
C HIS A 27 -13.07 14.32 -2.53
N PRO A 28 -13.38 15.60 -2.84
CA PRO A 28 -14.54 16.30 -2.29
C PRO A 28 -15.90 15.73 -2.70
N GLY A 29 -15.95 14.93 -3.76
CA GLY A 29 -17.18 14.25 -4.19
C GLY A 29 -17.47 12.93 -3.46
N ILE A 30 -16.51 12.42 -2.67
CA ILE A 30 -16.62 11.10 -2.01
C ILE A 30 -16.70 11.25 -0.49
N PHE A 31 -15.92 12.16 0.10
CA PHE A 31 -15.99 12.48 1.53
C PHE A 31 -16.54 13.89 1.75
N GLU A 32 -17.41 14.01 2.75
CA GLU A 32 -17.98 15.28 3.20
C GLU A 32 -16.89 16.26 3.73
N ARG A 33 -15.79 15.69 4.26
CA ARG A 33 -14.55 16.40 4.62
C ARG A 33 -13.35 15.57 4.16
N PRO A 34 -12.83 15.83 2.95
CA PRO A 34 -11.65 15.14 2.43
C PRO A 34 -10.40 15.48 3.24
N LEU A 35 -9.45 14.55 3.26
CA LEU A 35 -8.09 14.83 3.71
C LEU A 35 -7.38 15.72 2.68
N HIS A 36 -6.44 16.55 3.15
CA HIS A 36 -5.51 17.21 2.25
C HIS A 36 -4.63 16.15 1.59
N ALA A 37 -4.21 16.38 0.35
CA ALA A 37 -3.40 15.40 -0.40
C ALA A 37 -2.10 15.07 0.35
N ASP A 38 -1.50 16.06 1.00
CA ASP A 38 -0.27 15.88 1.80
C ASP A 38 -0.50 15.01 3.04
N ASP A 39 -1.64 15.17 3.72
CA ASP A 39 -1.98 14.35 4.89
C ASP A 39 -2.22 12.90 4.47
N ALA A 40 -2.90 12.68 3.35
CA ALA A 40 -3.13 11.35 2.79
C ALA A 40 -1.83 10.68 2.33
N ALA A 41 -0.89 11.47 1.77
CA ALA A 41 0.43 10.99 1.38
C ALA A 41 1.28 10.57 2.59
N ALA A 42 1.22 11.30 3.71
CA ALA A 42 1.93 10.94 4.93
C ALA A 42 1.52 9.56 5.49
N PHE A 43 0.26 9.15 5.33
CA PHE A 43 -0.18 7.79 5.67
C PHE A 43 0.45 6.73 4.77
N VAL A 44 0.51 6.99 3.46
CA VAL A 44 1.14 6.08 2.49
C VAL A 44 2.63 5.95 2.79
N ASP A 45 3.32 7.05 3.07
CA ASP A 45 4.73 7.06 3.44
C ASP A 45 4.97 6.24 4.71
N GLY A 46 4.11 6.39 5.73
CA GLY A 46 4.19 5.60 6.97
C GLY A 46 3.94 4.10 6.78
N TRP A 47 3.20 3.70 5.74
CA TRP A 47 3.05 2.29 5.37
C TRP A 47 4.26 1.76 4.61
N LEU A 48 4.81 2.56 3.70
CA LEU A 48 5.99 2.19 2.91
C LEU A 48 7.28 2.15 3.75
N ASP A 49 7.33 2.90 4.85
CA ASP A 49 8.45 2.88 5.81
C ASP A 49 8.46 1.62 6.70
N GLN A 50 7.40 0.80 6.66
CA GLN A 50 7.36 -0.46 7.41
C GLN A 50 8.36 -1.47 6.81
N PRO A 51 9.16 -2.17 7.65
CA PRO A 51 10.25 -3.04 7.21
C PRO A 51 9.84 -4.27 6.39
N PHE A 52 8.53 -4.49 6.20
CA PHE A 52 7.95 -5.61 5.45
C PHE A 52 7.11 -5.15 4.25
N VAL A 53 7.22 -3.89 3.83
CA VAL A 53 6.46 -3.35 2.69
C VAL A 53 7.41 -3.08 1.53
N GLU A 54 7.49 -4.03 0.60
CA GLU A 54 8.07 -3.77 -0.71
C GLU A 54 6.95 -3.39 -1.69
N PRO A 55 7.05 -2.25 -2.40
CA PRO A 55 6.10 -1.91 -3.45
C PRO A 55 6.22 -2.91 -4.61
N VAL A 56 5.23 -3.81 -4.73
CA VAL A 56 5.12 -4.73 -5.86
C VAL A 56 4.62 -3.95 -7.08
N GLY A 57 5.57 -3.51 -7.90
CA GLY A 57 5.34 -2.91 -9.22
C GLY A 57 5.53 -3.91 -10.36
N PRO A 58 5.05 -3.61 -11.58
CA PRO A 58 5.06 -4.52 -12.74
C PRO A 58 6.45 -4.92 -13.29
N ARG A 59 7.56 -4.57 -12.62
CA ARG A 59 8.93 -4.85 -13.09
C ARG A 59 9.72 -5.87 -12.23
N GLY A 60 9.07 -6.60 -11.33
CA GLY A 60 9.67 -7.78 -10.69
C GLY A 60 8.87 -9.03 -11.04
N THR A 61 9.47 -10.00 -11.73
CA THR A 61 8.88 -11.31 -12.01
C THR A 61 8.38 -11.96 -10.71
N PRO A 62 7.08 -12.30 -10.58
CA PRO A 62 6.50 -12.78 -9.31
C PRO A 62 6.86 -14.22 -8.88
N TRP A 63 7.76 -14.90 -9.58
CA TRP A 63 8.09 -16.29 -9.27
C TRP A 63 9.49 -16.59 -9.82
N ALA A 64 10.46 -16.78 -8.93
CA ALA A 64 11.63 -17.56 -9.29
C ALA A 64 11.21 -19.03 -9.24
N ASP A 65 11.29 -19.69 -10.39
CA ASP A 65 11.13 -21.14 -10.56
C ASP A 65 12.20 -21.88 -9.73
N PRO A 66 11.84 -22.86 -8.88
CA PRO A 66 12.83 -23.73 -8.26
C PRO A 66 13.29 -24.80 -9.27
N ALA A 67 14.41 -24.54 -9.94
CA ALA A 67 15.23 -25.59 -10.56
C ALA A 67 16.25 -26.14 -9.55
#